data_AF-A0A3C2EBM6-F1
#
_entry.id   AF-A0A3C2EBM6-F1
#
_cell.length_a   1.000
_cell.length_b   1.000
_cell.length_c   1.000
_cell.angle_alpha   90.00
_cell.angle_beta   90.00
_cell.angle_gamma   90.00
#
_symmetry.space_group_name_H-M   'P 1'
#
loop_
_entity.id
_entity.type
_entity.pdbx_description
1 polymer ?
#
loop_
_entity_poly.entity_id
_entity_poly.type
_entity_poly.pdbx_seq_one_letter_code
_entity_poly.pdbx_strand_id
1 'polypeptide(L)'
;MARINSKIIFVTTSPRTPAKMIPEIELLNANFSGQRWNNESQIAFMELLKHENFFNGEGANDPAFSARDRINRAPQSLGFVVLSPRIQVTLAGEELIKTRRKEEIFLRQLLKFQLPSPYHIPTANSADFWVKPYLELFRLIKHFGSLKFEELRIFGLQLVDYRQFDNIVTKINKFRIAKTQFVGNYRKFISDYLERELKEIYQDDIAAGNTRTRENNDATVVNFLRTKARNMRDYADACVRYLRATGLVNISHIGKSISIIPEKNQEVDYFLENTDREPCFIDNRELYLAYLGNPDIPTLLTDDRVLLEQKIKSEFPQLQIAEATTLEELKNIFTDELENRKAQILIEQIRAIKDYRLFDDINTTFEQILDNSLYDNPLMLEWNTWRAMTMLDGGNIKANLMFDDFGNPMSTAQGNIADITCDYGDFGLTVEVTMQGGQRQYEMEGEPVSRHLAKFKRETDKPG
;
A
#
# COMPACT_ATOMS: atom_id res chain seq x y z
N MET A 1 5.40 15.37 17.75
CA MET A 1 5.26 15.93 16.38
C MET A 1 6.50 15.57 15.60
N ALA A 2 6.38 15.11 14.35
CA ALA A 2 7.53 14.73 13.55
C ALA A 2 8.07 15.97 12.83
N ARG A 3 9.39 16.21 12.97
CA ARG A 3 10.09 17.19 12.14
C ARG A 3 10.52 16.52 10.84
N ILE A 4 10.27 17.17 9.72
CA ILE A 4 10.63 16.66 8.40
C ILE A 4 11.86 17.42 7.91
N ASN A 5 12.92 16.69 7.56
CA ASN A 5 14.14 17.21 6.91
C ASN A 5 14.29 16.70 5.47
N SER A 6 13.21 16.18 4.88
CA SER A 6 13.23 15.60 3.53
C SER A 6 13.24 16.70 2.46
N LYS A 7 13.97 16.48 1.37
CA LYS A 7 13.97 17.32 0.16
C LYS A 7 13.03 16.81 -0.94
N ILE A 8 12.42 15.64 -0.70
CA ILE A 8 11.46 14.96 -1.59
C ILE A 8 10.19 14.67 -0.79
N ILE A 9 9.10 14.28 -1.46
CA ILE A 9 7.87 13.83 -0.81
C ILE A 9 8.21 12.86 0.32
N PHE A 10 7.71 13.19 1.51
CA PHE A 10 7.77 12.32 2.67
C PHE A 10 6.51 11.45 2.73
N VAL A 11 6.69 10.13 2.75
CA VAL A 11 5.61 9.16 2.97
C VAL A 11 5.97 8.19 4.09
N THR A 12 4.94 7.55 4.64
CA THR A 12 5.12 6.47 5.62
C THR A 12 5.60 5.19 4.95
N THR A 13 6.56 4.51 5.59
CA THR A 13 7.08 3.18 5.16
C THR A 13 6.81 2.10 6.20
N SER A 14 6.11 2.42 7.28
CA SER A 14 5.86 1.53 8.41
C SER A 14 4.37 1.55 8.76
N PRO A 15 3.61 0.51 8.37
CA PRO A 15 4.00 -0.55 7.44
C PRO A 15 4.08 -0.06 5.98
N ARG A 16 4.87 -0.73 5.12
CA ARG A 16 4.86 -0.47 3.67
C ARG A 16 3.59 -0.96 2.99
N THR A 17 3.02 -2.04 3.51
CA THR A 17 1.72 -2.59 3.09
C THR A 17 0.64 -2.07 4.02
N PRO A 18 -0.29 -1.21 3.55
CA PRO A 18 -1.25 -0.54 4.41
C PRO A 18 -2.13 -1.48 5.23
N ALA A 19 -2.62 -2.56 4.63
CA ALA A 19 -3.53 -3.51 5.29
C ALA A 19 -2.96 -4.10 6.60
N LYS A 20 -1.63 -4.16 6.75
CA LYS A 20 -0.98 -4.64 8.00
C LYS A 20 -1.24 -3.74 9.20
N MET A 21 -1.65 -2.48 8.99
CA MET A 21 -1.94 -1.56 10.08
C MET A 21 -3.29 -1.84 10.75
N ILE A 22 -4.23 -2.47 10.05
CA ILE A 22 -5.60 -2.70 10.56
C ILE A 22 -5.59 -3.52 11.85
N PRO A 23 -5.01 -4.75 11.89
CA PRO A 23 -4.98 -5.53 13.12
C PRO A 23 -4.11 -4.87 14.22
N GLU A 24 -3.08 -4.09 13.85
CA GLU A 24 -2.30 -3.30 14.83
C GLU A 24 -3.14 -2.20 15.50
N ILE A 25 -4.04 -1.53 14.75
CA ILE A 25 -4.97 -0.52 15.29
C ILE A 25 -6.03 -1.19 16.17
N GLU A 26 -6.59 -2.33 15.75
CA GLU A 26 -7.54 -3.11 16.55
C GLU A 26 -6.94 -3.50 17.90
N LEU A 27 -5.71 -4.05 17.89
CA LEU A 27 -4.97 -4.44 19.08
C LEU A 27 -4.72 -3.24 20.01
N LEU A 28 -4.30 -2.10 19.45
CA LEU A 28 -4.10 -0.86 20.20
C LEU A 28 -5.39 -0.39 20.86
N ASN A 29 -6.51 -0.42 20.13
CA ASN A 29 -7.81 0.02 20.63
C ASN A 29 -8.31 -0.86 21.77
N ALA A 30 -8.28 -2.19 21.57
CA ALA A 30 -8.82 -3.14 22.52
C ALA A 30 -8.10 -3.11 23.87
N ASN A 31 -6.79 -2.83 23.88
CA ASN A 31 -5.95 -3.00 25.06
C ASN A 31 -5.45 -1.68 25.67
N PHE A 32 -5.37 -0.59 24.89
CA PHE A 32 -4.72 0.65 25.31
C PHE A 32 -5.59 1.91 25.19
N SER A 33 -6.82 1.81 24.70
CA SER A 33 -7.73 2.98 24.60
C SER A 33 -7.90 3.68 25.96
N GLY A 34 -7.89 5.01 25.94
CA GLY A 34 -7.96 5.85 27.14
C GLY A 34 -6.64 5.99 27.93
N GLN A 35 -5.62 5.18 27.65
CA GLN A 35 -4.30 5.32 28.29
C GLN A 35 -3.49 6.46 27.65
N ARG A 36 -2.39 6.87 28.30
CA ARG A 36 -1.43 7.82 27.71
C ARG A 36 -0.46 7.05 26.81
N TRP A 37 -0.18 7.56 25.61
CA TRP A 37 0.84 6.97 24.74
C TRP A 37 2.26 7.38 25.17
N ASN A 38 2.78 6.71 26.20
CA ASN A 38 4.09 6.98 26.81
C ASN A 38 5.02 5.75 26.69
N ASN A 39 6.22 5.82 27.26
CA ASN A 39 7.20 4.74 27.17
C ASN A 39 6.66 3.40 27.70
N GLU A 40 5.90 3.42 28.79
CA GLU A 40 5.32 2.22 29.40
C GLU A 40 4.28 1.57 28.48
N SER A 41 3.29 2.34 28.01
CA SER A 41 2.27 1.82 27.08
C SER A 41 2.87 1.37 25.76
N GLN A 42 3.94 2.02 25.28
CA GLN A 42 4.64 1.66 24.05
C GLN A 42 5.35 0.31 24.18
N ILE A 43 6.03 0.06 25.31
CA ILE A 43 6.67 -1.25 25.57
C ILE A 43 5.60 -2.33 25.68
N ALA A 44 4.56 -2.09 26.49
CA ALA A 44 3.47 -3.04 26.68
C ALA A 44 2.75 -3.40 25.36
N PHE A 45 2.53 -2.41 24.49
CA PHE A 45 1.97 -2.65 23.16
C PHE A 45 2.89 -3.53 22.31
N MET A 46 4.21 -3.31 22.30
CA MET A 46 5.10 -4.18 21.54
C MET A 46 5.18 -5.59 22.09
N GLU A 47 5.19 -5.77 23.41
CA GLU A 47 5.19 -7.12 24.00
C GLU A 47 3.93 -7.88 23.61
N LEU A 48 2.76 -7.22 23.64
CA LEU A 48 1.52 -7.83 23.15
C LEU A 48 1.62 -8.16 21.65
N LEU A 49 2.07 -7.20 20.82
CA LEU A 49 2.17 -7.36 19.37
C LEU A 49 3.13 -8.49 18.95
N LYS A 50 4.19 -8.76 19.73
CA LYS A 50 5.11 -9.89 19.48
C LYS A 50 4.44 -11.26 19.59
N HIS A 51 3.37 -11.35 20.37
CA HIS A 51 2.58 -12.57 20.51
C HIS A 51 1.45 -12.66 19.47
N GLU A 52 1.27 -11.62 18.64
CA GLU A 52 0.26 -11.61 17.61
C GLU A 52 0.75 -12.23 16.31
N ASN A 53 -0.09 -13.10 15.75
CA ASN A 53 0.25 -13.94 14.60
C ASN A 53 0.36 -13.16 13.28
N PHE A 54 -0.04 -11.88 13.26
CA PHE A 54 0.11 -10.99 12.11
C PHE A 54 1.39 -10.14 12.16
N PHE A 55 2.22 -10.33 13.19
CA PHE A 55 3.46 -9.60 13.38
C PHE A 55 4.69 -10.48 13.12
N ASN A 56 5.40 -10.19 12.03
CA ASN A 56 6.61 -10.94 11.62
C ASN A 56 7.91 -10.18 11.97
N GLY A 57 7.95 -9.47 13.10
CA GLY A 57 9.10 -8.69 13.53
C GLY A 57 9.72 -9.21 14.83
N GLU A 58 10.99 -8.88 15.11
CA GLU A 58 11.60 -9.24 16.40
C GLU A 58 11.27 -8.22 17.50
N GLY A 59 11.16 -6.93 17.16
CA GLY A 59 10.91 -5.85 18.12
C GLY A 59 11.91 -5.79 19.30
N ALA A 60 13.11 -6.38 19.14
CA ALA A 60 13.96 -6.76 20.27
C ALA A 60 14.86 -5.64 20.82
N ASN A 61 15.41 -4.77 19.97
CA ASN A 61 16.46 -3.83 20.42
C ASN A 61 15.92 -2.57 21.12
N ASP A 62 14.77 -2.03 20.67
CA ASP A 62 14.07 -0.92 21.33
C ASP A 62 12.55 -1.09 21.09
N PRO A 63 11.84 -1.75 22.01
CA PRO A 63 10.41 -1.98 21.89
C PRO A 63 9.62 -0.67 21.82
N ALA A 64 9.96 0.33 22.64
CA ALA A 64 9.24 1.61 22.66
C ALA A 64 9.39 2.38 21.34
N PHE A 65 10.59 2.38 20.74
CA PHE A 65 10.81 2.94 19.41
C PHE A 65 10.04 2.15 18.34
N SER A 66 10.05 0.82 18.42
CA SER A 66 9.36 -0.06 17.47
C SER A 66 7.84 0.18 17.48
N ALA A 67 7.22 0.33 18.67
CA ALA A 67 5.82 0.72 18.81
C ALA A 67 5.53 2.07 18.16
N ARG A 68 6.39 3.07 18.43
CA ARG A 68 6.24 4.40 17.84
C ARG A 68 6.37 4.39 16.33
N ASP A 69 7.31 3.63 15.78
CA ASP A 69 7.46 3.56 14.31
C ASP A 69 6.27 2.88 13.64
N ARG A 70 5.56 1.99 14.34
CA ARG A 70 4.34 1.36 13.81
C ARG A 70 3.11 2.24 13.93
N ILE A 71 2.88 2.83 15.10
CA ILE A 71 1.65 3.55 15.40
C ILE A 71 1.72 5.04 15.07
N ASN A 72 2.86 5.72 15.30
CA ASN A 72 3.00 7.15 15.02
C ASN A 72 3.23 7.45 13.52
N ARG A 73 3.65 6.46 12.73
CA ARG A 73 3.81 6.59 11.27
C ARG A 73 2.44 6.47 10.61
N ALA A 74 2.14 5.40 9.88
CA ALA A 74 0.92 5.33 9.08
C ALA A 74 -0.36 5.56 9.90
N PRO A 75 -0.61 4.87 11.03
CA PRO A 75 -1.89 4.97 11.74
C PRO A 75 -2.21 6.39 12.22
N GLN A 76 -1.27 7.06 12.89
CA GLN A 76 -1.46 8.43 13.33
C GLN A 76 -1.39 9.43 12.17
N SER A 77 -0.44 9.27 11.26
CA SER A 77 -0.21 10.22 10.17
C SER A 77 -1.35 10.26 9.16
N LEU A 78 -2.04 9.13 8.99
CA LEU A 78 -3.28 9.01 8.21
C LEU A 78 -4.52 9.23 9.06
N GLY A 79 -4.40 9.56 10.35
CA GLY A 79 -5.52 9.94 11.22
C GLY A 79 -6.48 8.83 11.58
N PHE A 80 -6.03 7.58 11.61
CA PHE A 80 -6.80 6.47 12.17
C PHE A 80 -6.77 6.46 13.71
N VAL A 81 -5.71 7.02 14.30
CA VAL A 81 -5.55 7.10 15.76
C VAL A 81 -5.09 8.48 16.22
N VAL A 82 -5.53 8.84 17.42
CA VAL A 82 -5.03 9.99 18.19
C VAL A 82 -4.31 9.44 19.41
N LEU A 83 -3.06 9.88 19.62
CA LEU A 83 -2.19 9.35 20.69
C LEU A 83 -2.01 10.32 21.86
N SER A 84 -2.52 11.55 21.72
CA SER A 84 -2.38 12.61 22.73
C SER A 84 -3.65 13.45 22.79
N PRO A 85 -4.19 13.74 23.99
CA PRO A 85 -3.60 13.44 25.31
C PRO A 85 -3.73 11.96 25.75
N ARG A 86 -4.65 11.22 25.13
CA ARG A 86 -4.90 9.80 25.38
C ARG A 86 -5.08 9.07 24.05
N ILE A 87 -4.81 7.76 24.07
CA ILE A 87 -4.98 6.87 22.92
C ILE A 87 -6.47 6.75 22.63
N GLN A 88 -6.85 7.04 21.39
CA GLN A 88 -8.20 6.92 20.87
C GLN A 88 -8.12 6.53 19.40
N VAL A 89 -9.06 5.71 18.96
CA VAL A 89 -9.31 5.50 17.52
C VAL A 89 -10.23 6.62 17.04
N THR A 90 -9.96 7.17 15.86
CA THR A 90 -10.82 8.19 15.25
C THR A 90 -12.04 7.56 14.58
N LEU A 91 -13.02 8.35 14.14
CA LEU A 91 -14.13 7.83 13.35
C LEU A 91 -13.64 7.11 12.07
N ALA A 92 -12.64 7.67 11.38
CA ALA A 92 -12.01 7.02 10.24
C ALA A 92 -11.29 5.71 10.62
N GLY A 93 -10.67 5.63 11.79
CA GLY A 93 -10.05 4.40 12.28
C GLY A 93 -11.07 3.33 12.64
N GLU A 94 -12.20 3.71 13.25
CA GLU A 94 -13.29 2.79 13.55
C GLU A 94 -13.93 2.25 12.27
N GLU A 95 -14.14 3.13 11.29
CA GLU A 95 -14.71 2.74 10.01
C GLU A 95 -13.75 1.80 9.26
N LEU A 96 -12.44 2.08 9.25
CA LEU A 96 -11.44 1.19 8.64
C LEU A 96 -11.51 -0.25 9.19
N ILE A 97 -11.73 -0.39 10.49
CA ILE A 97 -11.84 -1.69 11.17
C ILE A 97 -13.13 -2.40 10.75
N LYS A 98 -14.27 -1.71 10.88
CA LYS A 98 -15.60 -2.31 10.78
C LYS A 98 -16.07 -2.52 9.34
N THR A 99 -15.71 -1.62 8.43
CA THR A 99 -16.28 -1.55 7.09
C THR A 99 -15.80 -2.67 6.18
N ARG A 100 -16.62 -3.05 5.21
CA ARG A 100 -16.21 -3.92 4.09
C ARG A 100 -15.46 -3.14 3.01
N ARG A 101 -15.75 -1.83 2.86
CA ARG A 101 -15.18 -0.91 1.85
C ARG A 101 -13.89 -0.23 2.33
N LYS A 102 -12.90 -1.03 2.73
CA LYS A 102 -11.65 -0.53 3.33
C LYS A 102 -10.86 0.36 2.37
N GLU A 103 -10.98 0.08 1.08
CA GLU A 103 -10.36 0.81 -0.03
C GLU A 103 -10.79 2.29 -0.06
N GLU A 104 -12.09 2.57 0.16
CA GLU A 104 -12.61 3.94 0.21
C GLU A 104 -12.05 4.71 1.40
N ILE A 105 -11.92 4.05 2.55
CA ILE A 105 -11.35 4.67 3.74
C ILE A 105 -9.87 4.97 3.52
N PHE A 106 -9.09 4.05 2.96
CA PHE A 106 -7.71 4.34 2.56
C PHE A 106 -7.64 5.51 1.58
N LEU A 107 -8.48 5.53 0.55
CA LEU A 107 -8.51 6.62 -0.42
C LEU A 107 -8.70 7.97 0.26
N ARG A 108 -9.74 8.13 1.09
CA ARG A 108 -10.02 9.41 1.76
C ARG A 108 -8.87 9.87 2.64
N GLN A 109 -8.27 8.98 3.43
CA GLN A 109 -7.14 9.35 4.26
C GLN A 109 -5.91 9.74 3.44
N LEU A 110 -5.66 9.07 2.31
CA LEU A 110 -4.55 9.40 1.42
C LEU A 110 -4.77 10.73 0.70
N LEU A 111 -6.01 11.04 0.29
CA LEU A 111 -6.35 12.33 -0.32
C LEU A 111 -6.24 13.49 0.68
N LYS A 112 -6.44 13.23 1.98
CA LYS A 112 -6.24 14.22 3.05
C LYS A 112 -4.80 14.37 3.50
N PHE A 113 -3.97 13.33 3.34
CA PHE A 113 -2.57 13.37 3.74
C PHE A 113 -1.86 14.54 3.03
N GLN A 114 -1.28 15.43 3.83
CA GLN A 114 -0.72 16.70 3.35
C GLN A 114 0.61 17.02 4.03
N LEU A 115 1.42 17.79 3.32
CA LEU A 115 2.65 18.38 3.79
C LEU A 115 2.63 19.88 3.42
N PRO A 116 2.72 20.80 4.39
CA PRO A 116 2.89 20.57 5.83
C PRO A 116 1.60 20.14 6.53
N SER A 117 1.73 19.68 7.77
CA SER A 117 0.59 19.47 8.67
C SER A 117 0.99 19.58 10.14
N PRO A 118 0.04 19.68 11.09
CA PRO A 118 0.34 19.61 12.52
C PRO A 118 1.10 18.34 12.98
N TYR A 119 1.12 17.29 12.17
CA TYR A 119 1.94 16.10 12.41
C TYR A 119 3.32 16.14 11.76
N HIS A 120 3.45 16.95 10.71
CA HIS A 120 4.55 16.98 9.77
C HIS A 120 5.03 18.41 9.60
N ILE A 121 5.93 18.83 10.49
CA ILE A 121 6.45 20.20 10.52
C ILE A 121 7.76 20.23 9.74
N PRO A 122 7.81 20.88 8.56
CA PRO A 122 9.05 21.06 7.80
C PRO A 122 10.08 21.83 8.64
N THR A 123 11.37 21.57 8.41
CA THR A 123 12.45 22.35 9.03
C THR A 123 13.10 23.28 8.02
N ALA A 124 13.99 24.17 8.46
CA ALA A 124 14.77 25.00 7.55
C ALA A 124 15.60 24.18 6.53
N ASN A 125 15.86 22.90 6.81
CA ASN A 125 16.63 22.02 5.94
C ASN A 125 15.74 21.11 5.06
N SER A 126 14.42 21.20 5.10
CA SER A 126 13.56 20.44 4.20
C SER A 126 13.36 21.14 2.86
N ALA A 127 12.59 20.52 1.97
CA ALA A 127 11.92 21.24 0.89
C ALA A 127 10.80 22.12 1.46
N ASP A 128 10.41 23.13 0.69
CA ASP A 128 9.23 23.95 0.95
C ASP A 128 7.99 23.16 0.52
N PHE A 129 7.51 22.30 1.41
CA PHE A 129 6.35 21.47 1.13
C PHE A 129 5.08 22.32 1.00
N TRP A 130 4.28 22.04 -0.03
CA TRP A 130 2.94 22.58 -0.19
C TRP A 130 2.10 21.65 -1.06
N VAL A 131 1.78 20.46 -0.55
CA VAL A 131 1.25 19.37 -1.36
C VAL A 131 0.37 18.40 -0.58
N LYS A 132 -0.60 17.81 -1.27
CA LYS A 132 -1.28 16.55 -0.89
C LYS A 132 -0.71 15.41 -1.73
N PRO A 133 0.31 14.68 -1.24
CA PRO A 133 1.13 13.81 -2.08
C PRO A 133 0.34 12.81 -2.91
N TYR A 134 -0.58 12.06 -2.30
CA TYR A 134 -1.29 10.99 -3.02
C TYR A 134 -2.28 11.54 -4.05
N LEU A 135 -2.94 12.67 -3.78
CA LEU A 135 -3.79 13.37 -4.76
C LEU A 135 -2.97 13.74 -6.02
N GLU A 136 -1.76 14.26 -5.80
CA GLU A 136 -0.87 14.68 -6.87
C GLU A 136 -0.21 13.51 -7.61
N LEU A 137 0.05 12.39 -6.93
CA LEU A 137 0.48 11.16 -7.58
C LEU A 137 -0.64 10.56 -8.45
N PHE A 138 -1.90 10.59 -8.02
CA PHE A 138 -3.03 10.22 -8.88
C PHE A 138 -3.10 11.10 -10.12
N ARG A 139 -2.95 12.43 -9.96
CA ARG A 139 -2.90 13.37 -11.10
C ARG A 139 -1.78 13.01 -12.08
N LEU A 140 -0.60 12.65 -11.56
CA LEU A 140 0.56 12.28 -12.37
C LEU A 140 0.33 10.97 -13.14
N ILE A 141 -0.23 9.96 -12.48
CA ILE A 141 -0.56 8.67 -13.11
C ILE A 141 -1.62 8.86 -14.18
N LYS A 142 -2.68 9.62 -13.89
CA LYS A 142 -3.74 9.96 -14.85
C LYS A 142 -3.17 10.70 -16.07
N HIS A 143 -2.32 11.69 -15.86
CA HIS A 143 -1.70 12.47 -16.93
C HIS A 143 -0.91 11.60 -17.92
N PHE A 144 -0.11 10.65 -17.42
CA PHE A 144 0.71 9.79 -18.27
C PHE A 144 0.00 8.52 -18.76
N GLY A 145 -1.17 8.19 -18.22
CA GLY A 145 -1.87 6.92 -18.42
C GLY A 145 -1.18 5.73 -17.75
N SER A 146 0.13 5.59 -17.95
CA SER A 146 0.99 4.64 -17.25
C SER A 146 2.30 5.31 -16.84
N LEU A 147 2.64 5.18 -15.55
CA LEU A 147 3.85 5.72 -14.94
C LEU A 147 4.75 4.57 -14.50
N LYS A 148 6.02 4.56 -14.93
CA LYS A 148 6.99 3.54 -14.50
C LYS A 148 7.42 3.80 -13.05
N PHE A 149 7.71 2.75 -12.29
CA PHE A 149 8.20 2.88 -10.91
C PHE A 149 9.50 3.66 -10.83
N GLU A 150 10.34 3.56 -11.85
CA GLU A 150 11.56 4.37 -11.96
C GLU A 150 11.25 5.86 -12.16
N GLU A 151 10.21 6.20 -12.94
CA GLU A 151 9.78 7.59 -13.14
C GLU A 151 9.19 8.17 -11.86
N LEU A 152 8.37 7.38 -11.15
CA LEU A 152 7.87 7.74 -9.82
C LEU A 152 9.03 7.97 -8.84
N ARG A 153 9.99 7.03 -8.78
CA ARG A 153 11.15 7.10 -7.90
C ARG A 153 12.03 8.31 -8.20
N ILE A 154 12.35 8.57 -9.46
CA ILE A 154 13.31 9.61 -9.84
C ILE A 154 12.64 10.98 -9.81
N PHE A 155 11.42 11.11 -10.35
CA PHE A 155 10.77 12.41 -10.58
C PHE A 155 9.50 12.59 -9.77
N GLY A 156 8.63 11.59 -9.67
CA GLY A 156 7.36 11.71 -8.95
C GLY A 156 7.54 12.10 -7.48
N LEU A 157 8.57 11.57 -6.81
CA LEU A 157 8.93 11.94 -5.44
C LEU A 157 9.44 13.39 -5.30
N GLN A 158 9.80 14.08 -6.38
CA GLN A 158 10.21 15.48 -6.32
C GLN A 158 9.00 16.45 -6.26
N LEU A 159 7.76 15.97 -6.39
CA LEU A 159 6.56 16.80 -6.40
C LEU A 159 6.18 17.26 -4.99
N VAL A 160 7.01 18.12 -4.39
CA VAL A 160 6.87 18.64 -3.03
C VAL A 160 5.91 19.82 -2.92
N ASP A 161 5.56 20.43 -4.04
CA ASP A 161 4.57 21.51 -4.18
C ASP A 161 3.69 21.20 -5.41
N TYR A 162 2.36 21.20 -5.25
CA TYR A 162 1.44 20.84 -6.33
C TYR A 162 1.54 21.78 -7.55
N ARG A 163 2.07 22.99 -7.37
CA ARG A 163 2.29 23.99 -8.43
C ARG A 163 3.47 23.64 -9.32
N GLN A 164 4.33 22.72 -8.91
CA GLN A 164 5.49 22.25 -9.68
C GLN A 164 5.17 21.09 -10.63
N PHE A 165 3.91 20.71 -10.75
CA PHE A 165 3.49 19.54 -11.52
C PHE A 165 3.97 19.54 -12.96
N ASP A 166 3.83 20.65 -13.69
CA ASP A 166 4.26 20.74 -15.08
C ASP A 166 5.78 20.63 -15.23
N ASN A 167 6.55 21.05 -14.21
CA ASN A 167 7.99 20.84 -14.18
C ASN A 167 8.33 19.35 -14.06
N ILE A 168 7.61 18.62 -13.19
CA ILE A 168 7.80 17.16 -13.04
C ILE A 168 7.39 16.42 -14.31
N VAL A 169 6.26 16.81 -14.93
CA VAL A 169 5.84 16.28 -16.24
C VAL A 169 6.92 16.50 -17.29
N THR A 170 7.50 17.70 -17.33
CA THR A 170 8.59 18.05 -18.25
C THR A 170 9.84 17.20 -18.02
N LYS A 171 10.24 16.98 -16.75
CA LYS A 171 11.37 16.11 -16.40
C LYS A 171 11.13 14.67 -16.88
N ILE A 172 9.94 14.11 -16.66
CA ILE A 172 9.57 12.76 -17.10
C ILE A 172 9.58 12.66 -18.63
N ASN A 173 9.00 13.63 -19.35
CA ASN A 173 9.01 13.63 -20.82
C ASN A 173 10.43 13.68 -21.39
N LYS A 174 11.30 14.56 -20.84
CA LYS A 174 12.72 14.60 -21.22
C LYS A 174 13.43 13.28 -20.95
N PHE A 175 13.15 12.65 -19.82
CA PHE A 175 13.69 11.34 -19.50
C PHE A 175 13.22 10.26 -20.49
N ARG A 176 11.92 10.22 -20.84
CA ARG A 176 11.37 9.27 -21.81
C ARG A 176 12.01 9.42 -23.19
N ILE A 177 12.21 10.65 -23.66
CA ILE A 177 12.91 10.93 -24.93
C ILE A 177 14.37 10.48 -24.84
N ALA A 178 15.09 10.84 -23.78
CA ALA A 178 16.47 10.43 -23.60
C ALA A 178 16.61 8.89 -23.54
N LYS A 179 15.65 8.21 -22.89
CA LYS A 179 15.59 6.75 -22.79
C LYS A 179 15.42 6.09 -24.16
N THR A 180 14.56 6.61 -25.04
CA THR A 180 14.36 6.03 -26.38
C THR A 180 15.56 6.23 -27.30
N GLN A 181 16.30 7.33 -27.11
CA GLN A 181 17.51 7.65 -27.88
C GLN A 181 18.77 6.96 -27.33
N PHE A 182 18.74 6.47 -26.09
CA PHE A 182 19.90 5.91 -25.44
C PHE A 182 20.27 4.53 -26.01
N VAL A 183 21.53 4.39 -26.44
CA VAL A 183 22.13 3.13 -26.86
C VAL A 183 23.17 2.72 -25.82
N GLY A 184 23.00 1.54 -25.21
CA GLY A 184 23.95 0.99 -24.25
C GLY A 184 23.26 0.31 -23.07
N ASN A 185 23.95 0.27 -21.92
CA ASN A 185 23.46 -0.40 -20.72
C ASN A 185 22.38 0.44 -20.00
N TYR A 186 21.13 -0.05 -20.03
CA TYR A 186 19.98 0.62 -19.41
C TYR A 186 20.15 0.87 -17.90
N ARG A 187 20.72 -0.07 -17.15
CA ARG A 187 20.92 0.09 -15.70
C ARG A 187 21.87 1.24 -15.40
N LYS A 188 22.91 1.41 -16.21
CA LYS A 188 23.83 2.54 -16.11
C LYS A 188 23.13 3.86 -16.43
N PHE A 189 22.35 3.92 -17.51
CA PHE A 189 21.56 5.10 -17.87
C PHE A 189 20.66 5.57 -16.72
N ILE A 190 19.93 4.65 -16.09
CA ILE A 190 19.06 4.97 -14.94
C ILE A 190 19.87 5.45 -13.73
N SER A 191 21.00 4.79 -13.45
CA SER A 191 21.89 5.19 -12.35
C SER A 191 22.42 6.61 -12.54
N ASP A 192 22.90 6.93 -13.74
CA ASP A 192 23.47 8.24 -14.06
C ASP A 192 22.40 9.35 -14.00
N TYR A 193 21.19 9.07 -14.50
CA TYR A 193 20.06 10.01 -14.43
C TYR A 193 19.66 10.30 -12.98
N LEU A 194 19.52 9.24 -12.17
CA LEU A 194 19.18 9.37 -10.75
C LEU A 194 20.27 10.13 -9.98
N GLU A 195 21.54 9.84 -10.24
CA GLU A 195 22.64 10.53 -9.57
C GLU A 195 22.63 12.03 -9.87
N ARG A 196 22.36 12.42 -11.13
CA ARG A 196 22.23 13.83 -11.51
C ARG A 196 21.09 14.52 -10.78
N GLU A 197 19.90 13.91 -10.76
CA GLU A 197 18.75 14.47 -10.03
C GLU A 197 19.03 14.58 -8.53
N LEU A 198 19.68 13.58 -7.93
CA LEU A 198 20.05 13.63 -6.51
C LEU A 198 21.06 14.75 -6.21
N LYS A 199 22.04 14.99 -7.09
CA LYS A 199 22.97 16.11 -6.93
C LYS A 199 22.26 17.47 -6.98
N GLU A 200 21.24 17.59 -7.83
CA GLU A 200 20.40 18.80 -7.91
C GLU A 200 19.54 18.96 -6.64
N ILE A 201 18.81 17.92 -6.24
CA ILE A 201 17.93 17.93 -5.05
C ILE A 201 18.71 18.27 -3.77
N TYR A 202 19.93 17.76 -3.64
CA TYR A 202 20.75 17.90 -2.43
C TYR A 202 21.95 18.83 -2.63
N GLN A 203 21.91 19.73 -3.61
CA GLN A 203 23.03 20.61 -3.95
C GLN A 203 23.52 21.42 -2.74
N ASP A 204 22.60 22.03 -1.99
CA ASP A 204 22.92 22.84 -0.83
C ASP A 204 23.54 22.02 0.30
N ASP A 205 23.01 20.82 0.55
CA ASP A 205 23.55 19.89 1.56
C ASP A 205 24.97 19.47 1.21
N ILE A 206 25.24 19.20 -0.07
CA ILE A 206 26.56 18.83 -0.58
C ILE A 206 27.53 20.01 -0.45
N ALA A 207 27.11 21.20 -0.88
CA ALA A 207 27.92 22.42 -0.81
C ALA A 207 28.27 22.81 0.63
N ALA A 208 27.34 22.61 1.57
CA ALA A 208 27.54 22.86 3.00
C ALA A 208 28.31 21.73 3.73
N GLY A 209 28.63 20.62 3.06
CA GLY A 209 29.28 19.45 3.70
C GLY A 209 28.36 18.66 4.65
N ASN A 210 27.04 18.86 4.56
CA ASN A 210 26.02 18.18 5.37
C ASN A 210 25.71 16.77 4.82
N THR A 211 26.75 15.97 4.55
CA THR A 211 26.66 14.65 3.90
C THR A 211 26.67 13.48 4.89
N ARG A 212 26.85 13.74 6.19
CA ARG A 212 26.80 12.69 7.22
C ARG A 212 25.40 12.12 7.36
N THR A 213 25.30 10.80 7.44
CA THR A 213 24.03 10.11 7.67
C THR A 213 23.99 9.55 9.09
N ARG A 214 22.80 9.42 9.68
CA ARG A 214 22.61 8.92 11.06
C ARG A 214 23.14 7.49 11.25
N GLU A 215 23.20 6.70 10.18
CA GLU A 215 23.59 5.27 10.21
C GLU A 215 25.08 5.04 9.94
N ASN A 216 25.82 6.03 9.42
CA ASN A 216 27.21 5.80 8.98
C ASN A 216 28.09 7.05 9.14
N ASN A 217 29.30 6.85 9.69
CA ASN A 217 30.30 7.91 9.92
C ASN A 217 31.04 8.35 8.65
N ASP A 218 30.91 7.60 7.55
CA ASP A 218 31.48 7.95 6.25
C ASP A 218 30.67 9.09 5.59
N ALA A 219 31.31 10.26 5.52
CA ALA A 219 30.71 11.50 5.01
C ALA A 219 30.95 11.74 3.50
N THR A 220 31.37 10.72 2.73
CA THR A 220 31.58 10.90 1.29
C THR A 220 30.26 11.21 0.56
N VAL A 221 30.33 12.10 -0.43
CA VAL A 221 29.19 12.45 -1.28
C VAL A 221 28.60 11.20 -1.95
N VAL A 222 29.45 10.25 -2.37
CA VAL A 222 29.03 8.99 -2.99
C VAL A 222 28.13 8.17 -2.06
N ASN A 223 28.54 7.99 -0.80
CA ASN A 223 27.75 7.22 0.16
C ASN A 223 26.46 7.94 0.57
N PHE A 224 26.51 9.27 0.71
CA PHE A 224 25.34 10.09 0.94
C PHE A 224 24.29 9.91 -0.18
N LEU A 225 24.69 10.10 -1.44
CA LEU A 225 23.82 9.94 -2.60
C LEU A 225 23.28 8.50 -2.72
N ARG A 226 24.10 7.48 -2.44
CA ARG A 226 23.65 6.08 -2.42
C ARG A 226 22.56 5.85 -1.37
N THR A 227 22.70 6.42 -0.17
CA THR A 227 21.67 6.34 0.87
C THR A 227 20.39 7.04 0.44
N LYS A 228 20.48 8.24 -0.15
CA LYS A 228 19.29 8.96 -0.67
C LYS A 228 18.61 8.18 -1.80
N ALA A 229 19.37 7.57 -2.70
CA ALA A 229 18.87 6.71 -3.76
C ALA A 229 18.10 5.49 -3.23
N ARG A 230 18.59 4.88 -2.13
CA ARG A 230 17.91 3.77 -1.43
C ARG A 230 16.60 4.25 -0.81
N ASN A 231 16.62 5.36 -0.08
CA ASN A 231 15.43 5.93 0.56
C ASN A 231 14.34 6.27 -0.48
N MET A 232 14.71 6.85 -1.63
CA MET A 232 13.77 7.10 -2.73
C MET A 232 13.14 5.81 -3.25
N ARG A 233 13.88 4.71 -3.30
CA ARG A 233 13.32 3.41 -3.71
C ARG A 233 12.28 2.93 -2.71
N ASP A 234 12.59 3.02 -1.41
CA ASP A 234 11.67 2.60 -0.35
C ASP A 234 10.40 3.46 -0.32
N TYR A 235 10.53 4.78 -0.52
CA TYR A 235 9.39 5.70 -0.63
C TYR A 235 8.55 5.44 -1.87
N ALA A 236 9.17 5.20 -3.03
CA ALA A 236 8.44 4.87 -4.24
C ALA A 236 7.66 3.56 -4.10
N ASP A 237 8.26 2.52 -3.51
CA ASP A 237 7.57 1.25 -3.23
C ASP A 237 6.39 1.46 -2.27
N ALA A 238 6.57 2.23 -1.20
CA ALA A 238 5.48 2.58 -0.30
C ALA A 238 4.36 3.34 -1.03
N CYS A 239 4.68 4.35 -1.84
CA CYS A 239 3.67 5.05 -2.64
C CYS A 239 2.86 4.08 -3.51
N VAL A 240 3.52 3.16 -4.22
CA VAL A 240 2.85 2.16 -5.06
C VAL A 240 1.92 1.27 -4.23
N ARG A 241 2.37 0.75 -3.09
CA ARG A 241 1.56 -0.11 -2.21
C ARG A 241 0.36 0.63 -1.61
N TYR A 242 0.53 1.89 -1.22
CA TYR A 242 -0.55 2.72 -0.68
C TYR A 242 -1.58 3.11 -1.74
N LEU A 243 -1.12 3.45 -2.95
CA LEU A 243 -2.03 3.68 -4.08
C LEU A 243 -2.78 2.40 -4.45
N ARG A 244 -2.12 1.23 -4.45
CA ARG A 244 -2.78 -0.06 -4.70
C ARG A 244 -3.87 -0.37 -3.68
N ALA A 245 -3.65 -0.05 -2.41
CA ALA A 245 -4.63 -0.27 -1.34
C ALA A 245 -5.94 0.52 -1.50
N THR A 246 -6.00 1.50 -2.41
CA THR A 246 -7.24 2.21 -2.76
C THR A 246 -8.13 1.45 -3.75
N GLY A 247 -7.65 0.36 -4.34
CA GLY A 247 -8.39 -0.38 -5.36
C GLY A 247 -8.60 0.38 -6.68
N LEU A 248 -7.91 1.50 -6.91
CA LEU A 248 -8.09 2.35 -8.11
C LEU A 248 -7.01 2.18 -9.18
N VAL A 249 -5.91 1.48 -8.87
CA VAL A 249 -4.73 1.41 -9.73
C VAL A 249 -4.39 -0.02 -10.10
N ASN A 250 -3.99 -0.21 -11.35
CA ASN A 250 -3.43 -1.45 -11.85
C ASN A 250 -1.91 -1.43 -11.73
N ILE A 251 -1.33 -2.59 -11.41
CA ILE A 251 0.12 -2.80 -11.32
C ILE A 251 0.57 -3.76 -12.42
N SER A 252 1.40 -3.26 -13.34
CA SER A 252 2.11 -4.13 -14.26
C SER A 252 3.32 -4.74 -13.54
N HIS A 253 3.22 -6.01 -13.14
CA HIS A 253 4.29 -6.70 -12.43
C HIS A 253 5.56 -6.87 -13.28
N ILE A 254 5.40 -7.21 -14.56
CA ILE A 254 6.51 -7.33 -15.54
C ILE A 254 6.98 -5.92 -15.95
N GLY A 255 6.04 -5.05 -16.34
CA GLY A 255 6.35 -3.72 -16.85
C GLY A 255 6.82 -2.72 -15.80
N LYS A 256 6.69 -3.05 -14.50
CA LYS A 256 7.03 -2.22 -13.34
C LYS A 256 6.45 -0.81 -13.47
N SER A 257 5.15 -0.75 -13.72
CA SER A 257 4.39 0.49 -13.87
C SER A 257 3.06 0.43 -13.14
N ILE A 258 2.54 1.62 -12.83
CA ILE A 258 1.24 1.87 -12.26
C ILE A 258 0.37 2.64 -13.27
N SER A 259 -0.91 2.32 -13.35
CA SER A 259 -1.92 3.03 -14.16
C SER A 259 -3.25 3.08 -13.41
N ILE A 260 -4.17 3.95 -13.81
CA ILE A 260 -5.54 3.90 -13.30
C ILE A 260 -6.26 2.69 -13.92
N ILE A 261 -7.05 2.00 -13.13
CA ILE A 261 -7.93 0.93 -13.63
C ILE A 261 -8.95 1.57 -14.58
N PRO A 262 -9.13 1.07 -15.82
CA PRO A 262 -10.02 1.68 -16.81
C PRO A 262 -11.41 2.01 -16.27
N GLU A 263 -12.00 1.09 -15.52
CA GLU A 263 -13.32 1.17 -14.92
C GLU A 263 -13.40 2.21 -13.80
N LYS A 264 -12.27 2.57 -13.17
CA LYS A 264 -12.20 3.52 -12.04
C LYS A 264 -11.85 4.95 -12.46
N ASN A 265 -11.80 5.23 -13.76
CA ASN A 265 -11.41 6.56 -14.27
C ASN A 265 -12.35 7.67 -13.79
N GLN A 266 -13.66 7.42 -13.77
CA GLN A 266 -14.65 8.42 -13.39
C GLN A 266 -14.50 8.81 -11.91
N GLU A 267 -14.23 7.85 -11.04
CA GLU A 267 -13.97 8.06 -9.63
C GLU A 267 -12.70 8.88 -9.41
N VAL A 268 -11.65 8.59 -10.19
CA VAL A 268 -10.39 9.35 -10.15
C VAL A 268 -10.58 10.79 -10.62
N ASP A 269 -11.28 10.98 -11.73
CA ASP A 269 -11.55 12.31 -12.26
C ASP A 269 -12.38 13.13 -11.26
N TYR A 270 -13.40 12.50 -10.66
CA TYR A 270 -14.25 13.12 -9.66
C TYR A 270 -13.45 13.69 -8.49
N PHE A 271 -12.60 12.90 -7.81
CA PHE A 271 -11.88 13.45 -6.66
C PHE A 271 -10.75 14.40 -7.08
N LEU A 272 -10.15 14.25 -8.27
CA LEU A 272 -9.14 15.18 -8.77
C LEU A 272 -9.73 16.57 -9.06
N GLU A 273 -10.99 16.64 -9.45
CA GLU A 273 -11.74 17.87 -9.70
C GLU A 273 -12.31 18.48 -8.42
N ASN A 274 -12.78 17.64 -7.49
CA ASN A 274 -13.55 18.09 -6.32
C ASN A 274 -12.76 18.14 -5.00
N THR A 275 -11.53 17.64 -4.97
CA THR A 275 -10.66 17.75 -3.79
C THR A 275 -9.72 18.93 -3.93
N ASP A 276 -9.75 19.84 -2.96
CA ASP A 276 -8.80 20.95 -2.89
C ASP A 276 -7.36 20.42 -2.78
N ARG A 277 -6.44 21.04 -3.50
CA ARG A 277 -5.01 20.70 -3.51
C ARG A 277 -4.25 21.36 -2.38
N GLU A 278 -4.77 22.46 -1.83
CA GLU A 278 -4.09 23.20 -0.78
C GLU A 278 -4.08 22.43 0.55
N PRO A 279 -2.93 22.30 1.21
CA PRO A 279 -2.86 21.86 2.60
C PRO A 279 -3.69 22.79 3.50
N CYS A 280 -4.56 22.24 4.35
CA CYS A 280 -5.42 23.01 5.24
C CYS A 280 -5.04 22.83 6.72
N PHE A 281 -5.51 23.74 7.59
CA PHE A 281 -5.35 23.67 9.06
C PHE A 281 -3.90 23.46 9.56
N ILE A 282 -2.91 23.98 8.84
CA ILE A 282 -1.48 23.73 9.10
C ILE A 282 -1.08 24.12 10.53
N ASP A 283 -1.62 25.23 11.03
CA ASP A 283 -1.33 25.78 12.37
C ASP A 283 -2.42 25.46 13.40
N ASN A 284 -3.48 24.75 13.02
CA ASN A 284 -4.59 24.40 13.93
C ASN A 284 -4.73 22.88 14.06
N ARG A 285 -4.09 22.35 15.10
CA ARG A 285 -4.10 20.91 15.41
C ARG A 285 -5.50 20.35 15.60
N GLU A 286 -6.38 21.05 16.31
CA GLU A 286 -7.72 20.54 16.64
C GLU A 286 -8.56 20.38 15.36
N LEU A 287 -8.65 21.42 14.53
CA LEU A 287 -9.36 21.36 13.26
C LEU A 287 -8.75 20.34 12.31
N TYR A 288 -7.41 20.25 12.27
CA TYR A 288 -6.75 19.24 11.43
C TYR A 288 -7.07 17.82 11.86
N LEU A 289 -7.13 17.53 13.18
CA LEU A 289 -7.51 16.20 13.66
C LEU A 289 -8.96 15.87 13.35
N ALA A 290 -9.88 16.84 13.48
CA ALA A 290 -11.27 16.66 13.09
C ALA A 290 -11.40 16.37 11.59
N TYR A 291 -10.70 17.12 10.74
CA TYR A 291 -10.65 16.89 9.29
C TYR A 291 -10.03 15.53 8.93
N LEU A 292 -8.83 15.24 9.46
CA LEU A 292 -8.10 14.03 9.15
C LEU A 292 -8.84 12.79 9.67
N GLY A 293 -9.46 12.85 10.85
CA GLY A 293 -10.20 11.73 11.45
C GLY A 293 -11.62 11.51 10.91
N ASN A 294 -12.11 12.33 9.99
CA ASN A 294 -13.47 12.22 9.44
C ASN A 294 -13.54 11.21 8.26
N PRO A 295 -14.33 10.12 8.35
CA PRO A 295 -14.42 9.10 7.30
C PRO A 295 -15.17 9.54 6.03
N ASP A 296 -15.83 10.69 6.03
CA ASP A 296 -16.71 11.14 4.94
C ASP A 296 -16.07 12.24 4.07
N ILE A 297 -14.85 12.67 4.40
CA ILE A 297 -14.14 13.76 3.72
C ILE A 297 -12.81 13.25 3.13
N PRO A 298 -12.47 13.62 1.88
CA PRO A 298 -13.30 14.34 0.90
C PRO A 298 -14.45 13.48 0.41
N THR A 299 -15.52 14.09 -0.11
CA THR A 299 -16.61 13.35 -0.76
C THR A 299 -16.08 12.59 -1.98
N LEU A 300 -16.47 11.34 -2.13
CA LEU A 300 -16.18 10.49 -3.28
C LEU A 300 -17.39 10.42 -4.21
N LEU A 301 -17.19 9.87 -5.42
CA LEU A 301 -18.27 9.67 -6.38
C LEU A 301 -19.41 8.83 -5.78
N THR A 302 -19.06 7.84 -4.95
CA THR A 302 -20.02 6.94 -4.28
C THR A 302 -20.85 7.64 -3.21
N ASP A 303 -20.51 8.86 -2.79
CA ASP A 303 -21.33 9.66 -1.87
C ASP A 303 -22.42 10.46 -2.58
N ASP A 304 -22.34 10.59 -3.90
CA ASP A 304 -23.39 11.19 -4.70
C ASP A 304 -24.31 10.08 -5.23
N ARG A 305 -25.57 10.10 -4.77
CA ARG A 305 -26.56 9.10 -5.16
C ARG A 305 -26.73 9.02 -6.68
N VAL A 306 -26.84 10.17 -7.35
CA VAL A 306 -27.12 10.22 -8.80
C VAL A 306 -25.95 9.63 -9.57
N LEU A 307 -24.72 10.00 -9.20
CA LEU A 307 -23.53 9.44 -9.83
C LEU A 307 -23.36 7.95 -9.54
N LEU A 308 -23.64 7.50 -8.31
CA LEU A 308 -23.60 6.08 -7.96
C LEU A 308 -24.66 5.27 -8.73
N GLU A 309 -25.88 5.77 -8.87
CA GLU A 309 -26.90 5.10 -9.69
C GLU A 309 -26.49 5.02 -11.17
N GLN A 310 -25.90 6.08 -11.73
CA GLN A 310 -25.38 6.07 -13.10
C GLN A 310 -24.25 5.05 -13.26
N LYS A 311 -23.35 4.97 -12.28
CA LYS A 311 -22.25 4.01 -12.23
C LYS A 311 -22.77 2.57 -12.19
N ILE A 312 -23.71 2.28 -11.31
CA ILE A 312 -24.35 0.96 -11.20
C ILE A 312 -25.05 0.60 -12.52
N LYS A 313 -25.82 1.52 -13.11
CA LYS A 313 -26.49 1.26 -14.41
C LYS A 313 -25.49 0.98 -15.53
N SER A 314 -24.32 1.62 -15.52
CA SER A 314 -23.27 1.39 -16.51
C SER A 314 -22.56 0.04 -16.33
N GLU A 315 -22.27 -0.37 -15.09
CA GLU A 315 -21.54 -1.62 -14.82
C GLU A 315 -22.46 -2.85 -14.74
N PHE A 316 -23.68 -2.66 -14.26
CA PHE A 316 -24.68 -3.70 -13.98
C PHE A 316 -26.04 -3.30 -14.57
N PRO A 317 -26.17 -3.23 -15.92
CA PRO A 317 -27.36 -2.69 -16.59
C PRO A 317 -28.65 -3.49 -16.33
N GLN A 318 -28.55 -4.72 -15.84
CA GLN A 318 -29.69 -5.57 -15.50
C GLN A 318 -30.20 -5.35 -14.07
N LEU A 319 -29.46 -4.62 -13.24
CA LEU A 319 -29.82 -4.38 -11.84
C LEU A 319 -30.94 -3.34 -11.76
N GLN A 320 -32.02 -3.69 -11.08
CA GLN A 320 -33.13 -2.78 -10.80
C GLN A 320 -32.98 -2.20 -9.39
N ILE A 321 -32.87 -0.89 -9.30
CA ILE A 321 -32.78 -0.16 -8.03
C ILE A 321 -34.15 0.45 -7.72
N ALA A 322 -34.69 0.15 -6.55
CA ALA A 322 -35.95 0.76 -6.10
C ALA A 322 -35.74 2.24 -5.74
N GLU A 323 -36.72 3.09 -6.05
CA GLU A 323 -36.61 4.53 -5.74
C GLU A 323 -36.43 4.81 -4.23
N ALA A 324 -37.00 3.94 -3.38
CA ALA A 324 -36.95 4.07 -1.92
C ALA A 324 -35.61 3.63 -1.30
N THR A 325 -34.70 2.99 -2.06
CA THR A 325 -33.40 2.54 -1.54
C THR A 325 -32.61 3.73 -1.00
N THR A 326 -32.03 3.66 0.19
CA THR A 326 -31.16 4.71 0.75
C THR A 326 -29.78 4.74 0.09
N LEU A 327 -28.99 5.80 0.28
CA LEU A 327 -27.62 5.84 -0.27
C LEU A 327 -26.73 4.71 0.29
N GLU A 328 -26.87 4.42 1.58
CA GLU A 328 -26.09 3.36 2.23
C GLU A 328 -26.48 1.97 1.70
N GLU A 329 -27.79 1.70 1.54
CA GLU A 329 -28.25 0.47 0.89
C GLU A 329 -27.76 0.38 -0.56
N LEU A 330 -27.73 1.50 -1.29
CA LEU A 330 -27.22 1.54 -2.65
C LEU A 330 -25.71 1.22 -2.72
N LYS A 331 -24.92 1.74 -1.78
CA LYS A 331 -23.49 1.39 -1.64
C LYS A 331 -23.30 -0.10 -1.33
N ASN A 332 -24.15 -0.67 -0.48
CA ASN A 332 -24.13 -2.10 -0.17
C ASN A 332 -24.46 -2.95 -1.40
N ILE A 333 -25.52 -2.61 -2.13
CA ILE A 333 -25.89 -3.29 -3.39
C ILE A 333 -24.73 -3.24 -4.38
N PHE A 334 -24.12 -2.07 -4.59
CA PHE A 334 -22.98 -1.95 -5.50
C PHE A 334 -21.79 -2.82 -5.05
N THR A 335 -21.51 -2.86 -3.74
CA THR A 335 -20.46 -3.69 -3.16
C THR A 335 -20.73 -5.18 -3.42
N ASP A 336 -21.96 -5.64 -3.16
CA ASP A 336 -22.36 -7.03 -3.37
C ASP A 336 -22.22 -7.45 -4.84
N GLU A 337 -22.59 -6.58 -5.79
CA GLU A 337 -22.44 -6.84 -7.23
C GLU A 337 -20.96 -6.89 -7.67
N LEU A 338 -20.09 -6.04 -7.11
CA LEU A 338 -18.65 -6.12 -7.34
C LEU A 338 -18.07 -7.43 -6.80
N GLU A 339 -18.47 -7.87 -5.61
CA GLU A 339 -18.06 -9.14 -5.03
C GLU A 339 -18.54 -10.34 -5.86
N ASN A 340 -19.79 -10.30 -6.35
CA ASN A 340 -20.35 -11.32 -7.24
C ASN A 340 -19.57 -11.40 -8.55
N ARG A 341 -19.28 -10.26 -9.19
CA ARG A 341 -18.46 -10.20 -10.41
C ARG A 341 -17.07 -10.80 -10.19
N LYS A 342 -16.40 -10.40 -9.10
CA LYS A 342 -15.09 -10.94 -8.72
C LYS A 342 -15.14 -12.45 -8.53
N ALA A 343 -16.15 -12.97 -7.84
CA ALA A 343 -16.33 -14.40 -7.64
C ALA A 343 -16.50 -15.15 -8.98
N GLN A 344 -17.27 -14.61 -9.92
CA GLN A 344 -17.41 -15.21 -11.25
C GLN A 344 -16.10 -15.21 -12.04
N ILE A 345 -15.36 -14.11 -12.02
CA ILE A 345 -14.03 -14.04 -12.67
C ILE A 345 -13.10 -15.11 -12.10
N LEU A 346 -13.05 -15.27 -10.77
CA LEU A 346 -12.22 -16.29 -10.13
C LEU A 346 -12.66 -17.71 -10.49
N ILE A 347 -13.96 -17.99 -10.58
CA ILE A 347 -14.48 -19.28 -11.04
C ILE A 347 -14.02 -19.58 -12.48
N GLU A 348 -14.08 -18.60 -13.37
CA GLU A 348 -13.63 -18.74 -14.76
C GLU A 348 -12.11 -18.94 -14.84
N GLN A 349 -11.33 -18.21 -14.05
CA GLN A 349 -9.88 -18.41 -13.94
C GLN A 349 -9.56 -19.83 -13.44
N ILE A 350 -10.20 -20.29 -12.37
CA ILE A 350 -10.04 -21.65 -11.83
C ILE A 350 -10.37 -22.69 -12.91
N ARG A 351 -11.45 -22.49 -13.67
CA ARG A 351 -11.80 -23.38 -14.79
C ARG A 351 -10.70 -23.39 -15.85
N ALA A 352 -10.20 -22.23 -16.27
CA ALA A 352 -9.13 -22.14 -17.26
C ALA A 352 -7.82 -22.80 -16.77
N ILE A 353 -7.51 -22.69 -15.48
CA ILE A 353 -6.38 -23.37 -14.83
C ILE A 353 -6.58 -24.90 -14.86
N LYS A 354 -7.74 -25.40 -14.43
CA LYS A 354 -8.07 -26.82 -14.43
C LYS A 354 -8.14 -27.42 -15.84
N ASP A 355 -8.49 -26.61 -16.85
CA ASP A 355 -8.47 -26.96 -18.26
C ASP A 355 -7.04 -26.89 -18.88
N TYR A 356 -6.00 -26.69 -18.08
CA TYR A 356 -4.58 -26.56 -18.50
C TYR A 356 -4.29 -25.41 -19.47
N ARG A 357 -5.22 -24.48 -19.69
CA ARG A 357 -5.05 -23.35 -20.62
C ARG A 357 -3.96 -22.37 -20.20
N LEU A 358 -3.63 -22.36 -18.91
CA LEU A 358 -2.66 -21.44 -18.32
C LEU A 358 -1.34 -22.11 -17.93
N PHE A 359 -1.07 -23.35 -18.39
CA PHE A 359 0.12 -24.11 -17.99
C PHE A 359 1.43 -23.37 -18.29
N ASP A 360 1.59 -22.89 -19.53
CA ASP A 360 2.81 -22.18 -19.95
C ASP A 360 3.00 -20.87 -19.17
N ASP A 361 1.91 -20.13 -18.93
CA ASP A 361 1.93 -18.87 -18.18
C ASP A 361 2.31 -19.10 -16.70
N ILE A 362 1.83 -20.16 -16.06
CA ILE A 362 2.23 -20.53 -14.70
C ILE A 362 3.72 -20.86 -14.64
N ASN A 363 4.24 -21.66 -15.58
CA ASN A 363 5.67 -22.00 -15.61
C ASN A 363 6.54 -20.77 -15.86
N THR A 364 6.17 -19.95 -16.84
CA THR A 364 6.86 -18.68 -17.14
C THR A 364 6.85 -17.76 -15.92
N THR A 365 5.76 -17.71 -15.17
CA THR A 365 5.69 -16.89 -13.94
C THR A 365 6.67 -17.39 -12.88
N PHE A 366 6.85 -18.70 -12.70
CA PHE A 366 7.88 -19.23 -11.78
C PHE A 366 9.30 -18.88 -12.23
N GLU A 367 9.61 -19.02 -13.52
CA GLU A 367 10.90 -18.59 -14.08
C GLU A 367 11.15 -17.10 -13.80
N GLN A 368 10.14 -16.26 -14.03
CA GLN A 368 10.21 -14.82 -13.78
C GLN A 368 10.43 -14.47 -12.29
N ILE A 369 9.85 -15.26 -11.37
CA ILE A 369 10.06 -15.12 -9.92
C ILE A 369 11.52 -15.46 -9.58
N LEU A 370 12.04 -16.58 -10.08
CA LEU A 370 13.44 -17.01 -9.88
C LEU A 370 14.43 -15.97 -10.40
N ASP A 371 14.13 -15.36 -11.55
CA ASP A 371 14.94 -14.31 -12.17
C ASP A 371 14.81 -12.94 -11.50
N ASN A 372 13.95 -12.79 -10.47
CA ASN A 372 13.66 -11.52 -9.81
C ASN A 372 13.23 -10.41 -10.79
N SER A 373 12.49 -10.82 -11.82
CA SER A 373 12.08 -9.94 -12.91
C SER A 373 10.75 -9.23 -12.64
N LEU A 374 9.91 -9.77 -11.75
CA LEU A 374 8.62 -9.19 -11.38
C LEU A 374 8.72 -8.12 -10.28
N TYR A 375 7.66 -7.34 -10.15
CA TYR A 375 7.39 -6.57 -8.94
C TYR A 375 6.68 -7.46 -7.90
N ASP A 376 7.05 -7.28 -6.63
CA ASP A 376 6.46 -7.98 -5.48
C ASP A 376 6.49 -9.52 -5.61
N ASN A 377 7.69 -10.06 -5.83
CA ASN A 377 7.92 -11.51 -5.93
C ASN A 377 7.23 -12.36 -4.84
N PRO A 378 7.19 -11.96 -3.55
CA PRO A 378 6.47 -12.73 -2.54
C PRO A 378 4.98 -12.91 -2.86
N LEU A 379 4.29 -11.83 -3.24
CA LEU A 379 2.88 -11.90 -3.67
C LEU A 379 2.71 -12.76 -4.91
N MET A 380 3.61 -12.62 -5.88
CA MET A 380 3.53 -13.40 -7.12
C MET A 380 3.81 -14.88 -6.88
N LEU A 381 4.69 -15.22 -5.93
CA LEU A 381 4.94 -16.61 -5.52
C LEU A 381 3.70 -17.23 -4.87
N GLU A 382 3.04 -16.51 -3.96
CA GLU A 382 1.79 -16.94 -3.33
C GLU A 382 0.71 -17.20 -4.39
N TRP A 383 0.47 -16.21 -5.26
CA TRP A 383 -0.53 -16.30 -6.31
C TRP A 383 -0.24 -17.42 -7.32
N ASN A 384 1.01 -17.54 -7.80
CA ASN A 384 1.33 -18.54 -8.81
C ASN A 384 1.40 -19.97 -8.24
N THR A 385 1.73 -20.12 -6.96
CA THR A 385 1.62 -21.41 -6.27
C THR A 385 0.17 -21.83 -6.11
N TRP A 386 -0.75 -20.92 -5.80
CA TRP A 386 -2.19 -21.22 -5.80
C TRP A 386 -2.66 -21.73 -7.16
N ARG A 387 -2.22 -21.09 -8.26
CA ARG A 387 -2.55 -21.52 -9.62
C ARG A 387 -2.02 -22.92 -9.92
N ALA A 388 -0.77 -23.21 -9.55
CA ALA A 388 -0.17 -24.52 -9.72
C ALA A 388 -0.91 -25.61 -8.93
N MET A 389 -1.21 -25.36 -7.64
CA MET A 389 -1.98 -26.29 -6.80
C MET A 389 -3.40 -26.53 -7.35
N THR A 390 -4.04 -25.47 -7.89
CA THR A 390 -5.36 -25.55 -8.54
C THR A 390 -5.32 -26.36 -9.84
N MET A 391 -4.19 -26.37 -10.55
CA MET A 391 -4.01 -27.13 -11.79
C MET A 391 -3.76 -28.62 -11.55
N LEU A 392 -3.01 -28.96 -10.50
CA LEU A 392 -2.60 -30.33 -10.21
C LEU A 392 -3.76 -31.24 -9.78
N ASP A 393 -4.85 -30.70 -9.23
CA ASP A 393 -5.90 -31.51 -8.60
C ASP A 393 -7.33 -30.94 -8.73
N GLY A 394 -8.32 -31.83 -8.61
CA GLY A 394 -9.76 -31.57 -8.58
C GLY A 394 -10.31 -31.05 -7.24
N GLY A 395 -9.49 -31.00 -6.18
CA GLY A 395 -9.87 -30.46 -4.86
C GLY A 395 -10.34 -29.00 -4.87
N ASN A 396 -10.80 -28.53 -3.71
CA ASN A 396 -11.16 -27.14 -3.48
C ASN A 396 -9.95 -26.38 -2.93
N ILE A 397 -9.31 -25.58 -3.78
CA ILE A 397 -8.05 -24.89 -3.48
C ILE A 397 -8.33 -23.40 -3.30
N LYS A 398 -8.09 -22.91 -2.08
CA LYS A 398 -8.35 -21.52 -1.70
C LYS A 398 -7.05 -20.79 -1.38
N ALA A 399 -6.80 -19.70 -2.10
CA ALA A 399 -5.79 -18.71 -1.75
C ALA A 399 -6.33 -17.75 -0.67
N ASN A 400 -5.49 -17.38 0.30
CA ASN A 400 -5.80 -16.38 1.32
C ASN A 400 -5.19 -15.00 1.03
N LEU A 401 -4.44 -14.84 -0.08
CA LEU A 401 -4.15 -13.53 -0.65
C LEU A 401 -5.43 -12.74 -0.97
N MET A 402 -5.30 -11.42 -0.97
CA MET A 402 -6.37 -10.52 -1.37
C MET A 402 -6.39 -10.37 -2.89
N PHE A 403 -7.58 -10.41 -3.48
CA PHE A 403 -7.81 -10.13 -4.90
C PHE A 403 -8.53 -8.78 -5.07
N ASP A 404 -8.22 -8.08 -6.15
CA ASP A 404 -8.98 -6.89 -6.57
C ASP A 404 -10.33 -7.26 -7.22
N ASP A 405 -11.13 -6.24 -7.57
CA ASP A 405 -12.45 -6.41 -8.22
C ASP A 405 -12.40 -7.17 -9.55
N PHE A 406 -11.20 -7.39 -10.12
CA PHE A 406 -10.95 -8.04 -11.41
C PHE A 406 -10.24 -9.38 -11.25
N GLY A 407 -10.14 -9.90 -10.02
CA GLY A 407 -9.53 -11.20 -9.75
C GLY A 407 -8.02 -11.23 -9.94
N ASN A 408 -7.33 -10.08 -9.90
CA ASN A 408 -5.87 -10.03 -9.88
C ASN A 408 -5.35 -10.02 -8.43
N PRO A 409 -4.16 -10.58 -8.15
CA PRO A 409 -3.59 -10.53 -6.80
C PRO A 409 -3.38 -9.07 -6.39
N MET A 410 -3.63 -8.74 -5.12
CA MET A 410 -3.56 -7.37 -4.58
C MET A 410 -2.55 -7.26 -3.44
N SER A 411 -2.61 -8.15 -2.46
CA SER A 411 -1.65 -8.27 -1.37
C SER A 411 -1.58 -9.70 -0.86
N THR A 412 -0.48 -10.06 -0.22
CA THR A 412 -0.30 -11.38 0.38
C THR A 412 -1.35 -11.66 1.45
N ALA A 413 -1.50 -12.92 1.85
CA ALA A 413 -2.31 -13.29 3.00
C ALA A 413 -2.02 -12.40 4.23
N GLN A 414 -3.07 -12.11 4.99
CA GLN A 414 -2.91 -11.55 6.33
C GLN A 414 -2.26 -12.60 7.21
N GLY A 415 -1.50 -12.20 8.23
CA GLY A 415 -0.93 -13.22 9.14
C GLY A 415 -2.01 -13.94 9.94
N ASN A 416 -1.65 -15.06 10.57
CA ASN A 416 -2.55 -15.98 11.28
C ASN A 416 -3.37 -16.95 10.42
N ILE A 417 -3.09 -17.02 9.13
CA ILE A 417 -3.66 -18.02 8.22
C ILE A 417 -2.56 -18.49 7.27
N ALA A 418 -2.67 -19.73 6.80
CA ALA A 418 -1.77 -20.23 5.76
C ALA A 418 -1.99 -19.46 4.46
N ASP A 419 -0.96 -19.34 3.64
CA ASP A 419 -1.06 -18.70 2.33
C ASP A 419 -2.16 -19.34 1.45
N ILE A 420 -2.20 -20.68 1.42
CA ILE A 420 -3.17 -21.46 0.65
C ILE A 420 -3.67 -22.63 1.49
N THR A 421 -4.97 -22.90 1.40
CA THR A 421 -5.61 -24.08 1.98
C THR A 421 -6.24 -24.93 0.89
N CYS A 422 -5.91 -26.22 0.88
CA CYS A 422 -6.42 -27.20 -0.06
C CYS A 422 -7.32 -28.20 0.68
N ASP A 423 -8.51 -28.43 0.16
CA ASP A 423 -9.43 -29.46 0.64
C ASP A 423 -9.64 -30.54 -0.44
N TYR A 424 -9.24 -31.77 -0.12
CA TYR A 424 -9.33 -32.94 -1.00
C TYR A 424 -10.43 -33.93 -0.57
N GLY A 425 -11.31 -33.54 0.35
CA GLY A 425 -12.33 -34.40 0.94
C GLY A 425 -11.79 -35.17 2.15
N ASP A 426 -10.94 -36.18 1.89
CA ASP A 426 -10.45 -37.11 2.91
C ASP A 426 -9.28 -36.55 3.74
N PHE A 427 -8.58 -35.56 3.19
CA PHE A 427 -7.50 -34.85 3.86
C PHE A 427 -7.48 -33.39 3.41
N GLY A 428 -6.81 -32.54 4.18
CA GLY A 428 -6.49 -31.18 3.76
C GLY A 428 -4.99 -30.94 3.76
N LEU A 429 -4.58 -29.87 3.08
CA LEU A 429 -3.19 -29.45 2.98
C LEU A 429 -3.13 -27.94 3.14
N THR A 430 -2.25 -27.46 4.02
CA THR A 430 -1.84 -26.05 4.06
C THR A 430 -0.57 -25.89 3.26
N VAL A 431 -0.53 -24.93 2.34
CA VAL A 431 0.67 -24.57 1.60
C VAL A 431 1.12 -23.19 2.04
N GLU A 432 2.42 -23.08 2.34
CA GLU A 432 3.09 -21.87 2.82
C GLU A 432 4.29 -21.62 1.91
N VAL A 433 4.44 -20.40 1.43
CA VAL A 433 5.48 -20.05 0.46
C VAL A 433 6.33 -18.90 0.96
N THR A 434 7.62 -18.95 0.64
CA THR A 434 8.53 -17.91 1.09
C THR A 434 9.63 -17.68 0.07
N MET A 435 9.93 -16.41 -0.17
CA MET A 435 11.12 -15.99 -0.93
C MET A 435 12.37 -15.96 -0.05
N GLN A 436 12.24 -16.27 1.24
CA GLN A 436 13.36 -16.25 2.17
C GLN A 436 14.17 -17.54 2.13
N GLY A 437 15.44 -17.44 2.51
CA GLY A 437 16.32 -18.59 2.66
C GLY A 437 17.22 -18.47 3.88
N GLY A 438 17.77 -19.62 4.31
CA GLY A 438 18.70 -19.71 5.43
C GLY A 438 18.05 -19.41 6.79
N GLN A 439 18.80 -18.78 7.69
CA GLN A 439 18.38 -18.52 9.07
C GLN A 439 17.06 -17.73 9.17
N ARG A 440 16.86 -16.73 8.31
CA ARG A 440 15.64 -15.92 8.31
C ARG A 440 14.38 -16.73 7.99
N GLN A 441 14.49 -17.68 7.06
CA GLN A 441 13.39 -18.59 6.76
C GLN A 441 13.03 -19.44 7.98
N TYR A 442 14.02 -19.97 8.69
CA TYR A 442 13.78 -20.73 9.91
C TYR A 442 13.07 -19.89 10.99
N GLU A 443 13.53 -18.66 11.20
CA GLU A 443 12.97 -17.75 12.19
C GLU A 443 11.54 -17.29 11.85
N MET A 444 11.28 -16.98 10.58
CA MET A 444 9.97 -16.46 10.18
C MET A 444 8.93 -17.54 9.92
N GLU A 445 9.33 -18.71 9.40
CA GLU A 445 8.36 -19.73 8.96
C GLU A 445 8.22 -20.89 9.97
N GLY A 446 9.18 -21.07 10.89
CA GLY A 446 9.20 -22.24 11.79
C GLY A 446 7.97 -22.38 12.67
N GLU A 447 7.63 -21.33 13.44
CA GLU A 447 6.44 -21.31 14.30
C GLU A 447 5.14 -21.15 13.49
N PRO A 448 5.02 -20.18 12.57
CA PRO A 448 3.73 -19.90 11.94
C PRO A 448 3.19 -21.07 11.12
N VAL A 449 4.03 -21.76 10.36
CA VAL A 449 3.63 -22.91 9.53
C VAL A 449 3.00 -24.01 10.40
N SER A 450 3.67 -24.36 11.51
CA SER A 450 3.20 -25.41 12.42
C SER A 450 1.86 -25.04 13.06
N ARG A 451 1.72 -23.77 13.45
CA ARG A 451 0.50 -23.24 14.07
C ARG A 451 -0.66 -23.16 13.07
N HIS A 452 -0.43 -22.71 11.84
CA HIS A 452 -1.46 -22.64 10.81
C HIS A 452 -2.00 -24.03 10.46
N LEU A 453 -1.12 -25.04 10.36
CA LEU A 453 -1.53 -26.43 10.19
C LEU A 453 -2.38 -26.92 11.37
N ALA A 454 -1.95 -26.67 12.61
CA ALA A 454 -2.69 -27.07 13.80
C ALA A 454 -4.08 -26.41 13.89
N LYS A 455 -4.17 -25.13 13.50
CA LYS A 455 -5.43 -24.38 13.41
C LYS A 455 -6.34 -24.97 12.34
N PHE A 456 -5.82 -25.22 11.14
CA PHE A 456 -6.55 -25.83 10.04
C PHE A 456 -7.11 -27.21 10.42
N LYS A 457 -6.31 -28.07 11.05
CA LYS A 457 -6.76 -29.39 11.55
C LYS A 457 -7.91 -29.26 12.54
N ARG A 458 -7.84 -28.27 13.45
CA ARG A 458 -8.89 -28.02 14.44
C ARG A 458 -10.19 -27.51 13.81
N GLU A 459 -10.10 -26.67 12.79
CA GLU A 459 -11.25 -26.06 12.12
C GLU A 459 -11.94 -27.02 11.15
N THR A 460 -11.20 -27.97 10.56
CA THR A 460 -11.71 -28.88 9.53
C THR A 460 -11.97 -30.30 10.01
N ASP A 461 -11.44 -30.70 11.17
CA ASP A 461 -11.43 -32.08 11.69
C ASP A 461 -10.85 -33.11 10.70
N LYS A 462 -10.00 -32.64 9.78
CA LYS A 462 -9.36 -33.47 8.74
C LYS A 462 -7.93 -33.82 9.12
N PRO A 463 -7.44 -35.02 8.76
CA PRO A 463 -6.03 -35.27 8.72
C PRO A 463 -5.39 -34.32 7.70
N GLY A 464 -4.16 -33.93 7.96
CA GLY A 464 -3.36 -33.11 7.07
C GLY A 464 -1.89 -33.26 7.35
#